data_AF-M5FVD4-F1
#
_entry.id   AF-M5FVD4-F1
#
_cell.length_a   1.000
_cell.length_b   1.000
_cell.length_c   1.000
_cell.angle_alpha   90.00
_cell.angle_beta   90.00
_cell.angle_gamma   90.00
#
_symmetry.space_group_name_H-M   'P 1'
#
loop_
_entity.id
_entity.type
_entity.pdbx_description
1 polymer ?
#
loop_
_entity_poly.entity_id
_entity_poly.type
_entity_poly.pdbx_seq_one_letter_code
_entity_poly.pdbx_strand_id
1 'polypeptide(L)' 'TVEPGIYFSPHQLAPIRSSPYIDHPLLSTYESVGGIRLEDVVLITEEGCENLTGCVKGLEEVERLASGAWGAGAD' A
#
# COMPACT_ATOMS: atom_id res chain seq x y z
N THR A 1 -9.85 7.82 8.93
CA THR A 1 -8.64 7.34 8.27
C THR A 1 -8.86 7.34 6.78
N VAL A 2 -7.79 7.45 5.99
CA VAL A 2 -7.81 7.20 4.54
C VAL A 2 -6.88 6.03 4.31
N GLU A 3 -7.44 4.86 4.02
CA GLU A 3 -6.70 3.59 4.15
C GLU A 3 -6.89 2.59 2.99
N PRO A 4 -6.72 3.00 1.73
CA PRO A 4 -6.84 2.09 0.59
C PRO A 4 -5.84 0.93 0.71
N GLY A 5 -6.30 -0.27 0.36
CA GLY A 5 -5.46 -1.45 0.34
C GLY A 5 -5.87 -2.47 -0.72
N ILE A 6 -4.89 -3.22 -1.19
CA ILE A 6 -5.05 -4.33 -2.14
C ILE A 6 -4.45 -5.57 -1.50
N TYR A 7 -5.22 -6.65 -1.51
CA TYR A 7 -4.85 -7.91 -0.87
C TYR A 7 -5.11 -9.09 -1.80
N PHE A 8 -4.18 -10.03 -1.79
CA PHE A 8 -4.26 -11.33 -2.46
C PHE A 8 -4.57 -12.42 -1.43
N SER A 9 -5.61 -12.20 -0.61
CA SER A 9 -6.01 -13.14 0.44
C SER A 9 -6.65 -14.40 -0.15
N PRO A 10 -6.17 -15.63 0.18
CA PRO A 10 -6.78 -16.87 -0.31
C PRO A 10 -8.27 -16.97 0.02
N HIS A 11 -8.68 -16.48 1.19
CA HIS A 11 -10.08 -16.53 1.62
C HIS A 11 -10.97 -15.59 0.80
N GLN A 12 -10.48 -14.40 0.45
CA GLN A 12 -11.23 -13.43 -0.36
C GLN A 12 -11.23 -13.80 -1.84
N LEU A 13 -10.17 -14.44 -2.33
CA LEU A 13 -10.05 -14.91 -3.72
C LEU A 13 -10.86 -16.20 -3.97
N ALA A 14 -11.03 -17.06 -2.97
CA ALA A 14 -11.76 -18.33 -3.09
C ALA A 14 -13.14 -18.21 -3.77
N PRO A 15 -14.06 -17.30 -3.37
CA PRO A 15 -15.38 -17.19 -3.99
C PRO A 15 -15.37 -16.72 -5.44
N ILE A 16 -14.29 -16.05 -5.88
CA ILE A 16 -14.17 -15.51 -7.24
C ILE A 16 -13.11 -16.23 -8.07
N ARG A 17 -12.55 -17.33 -7.58
CA ARG A 17 -11.38 -17.99 -8.19
C ARG A 17 -11.64 -18.46 -9.61
N SER A 18 -12.89 -18.69 -10.02
CA SER A 18 -13.24 -19.06 -11.40
C SER A 18 -13.64 -17.88 -12.28
N SER A 19 -13.44 -16.64 -11.83
CA SER A 19 -13.81 -15.44 -12.58
C SER A 19 -13.01 -15.34 -13.89
N PRO A 20 -13.65 -15.05 -15.03
CA PRO A 20 -12.95 -14.87 -16.31
C PRO A 20 -12.07 -13.62 -16.35
N TYR A 21 -12.14 -12.77 -15.32
CA TYR A 21 -11.35 -11.56 -15.21
C TYR A 21 -10.03 -11.77 -14.45
N ILE A 22 -9.73 -13.00 -14.02
CA ILE A 22 -8.50 -13.32 -13.28
C ILE A 22 -7.49 -14.01 -14.21
N ASP A 23 -6.34 -13.37 -14.40
CA ASP A 23 -5.16 -14.02 -14.95
C ASP A 23 -4.49 -14.85 -13.84
N HIS A 24 -4.73 -16.17 -13.84
CA HIS A 24 -4.19 -17.06 -12.82
C HIS A 24 -2.66 -17.19 -12.84
N PRO A 25 -1.99 -17.32 -14.00
CA PRO A 25 -0.54 -17.25 -14.07
C PRO A 25 0.02 -16.00 -13.37
N LEU A 26 -0.54 -14.82 -13.66
CA LEU A 26 -0.08 -13.58 -13.03
C LEU A 26 -0.46 -13.50 -11.55
N LEU A 27 -1.67 -13.91 -11.17
CA LEU A 27 -2.09 -13.93 -9.77
C LEU A 27 -1.12 -14.73 -8.90
N SER A 28 -0.66 -15.89 -9.39
CA SER A 28 0.23 -16.78 -8.64
C SER A 28 1.54 -16.12 -8.18
N THR A 29 2.02 -15.10 -8.90
CA THR A 29 3.24 -14.37 -8.54
C THR A 29 3.01 -13.36 -7.42
N TYR A 30 1.76 -12.97 -7.15
CA TYR A 30 1.41 -11.97 -6.15
C TYR A 30 0.72 -12.54 -4.90
N GLU A 31 0.23 -13.78 -4.92
CA GLU A 31 -0.43 -14.38 -3.73
C GLU A 31 0.48 -14.40 -2.49
N SER A 32 1.79 -14.58 -2.68
CA SER A 32 2.77 -14.57 -1.58
C SER A 32 3.04 -13.19 -0.98
N VAL A 33 2.70 -12.10 -1.70
CA VAL A 33 2.85 -10.72 -1.19
C VAL A 33 1.88 -10.47 -0.04
N GLY A 34 0.73 -11.17 -0.02
CA GLY A 34 -0.34 -10.95 0.94
C GLY A 34 -1.13 -9.70 0.62
N GLY A 35 -0.57 -8.51 0.85
CA GLY A 35 -1.24 -7.26 0.49
C GLY A 35 -0.55 -6.02 1.06
N ILE A 36 -1.00 -4.86 0.58
CA ILE A 36 -0.47 -3.55 0.96
C ILE A 36 -1.64 -2.65 1.35
N ARG A 37 -1.45 -1.86 2.40
CA ARG A 37 -2.35 -0.78 2.80
C ARG A 37 -1.53 0.47 3.07
N LEU A 38 -2.00 1.60 2.56
CA LEU A 38 -1.46 2.91 2.91
C LEU A 38 -2.51 3.61 3.74
N GLU A 39 -2.20 3.91 4.99
CA GLU A 39 -3.17 4.45 5.96
C GLU A 39 -2.75 5.82 6.46
N ASP A 40 -3.68 6.77 6.35
CA ASP A 40 -3.53 8.12 6.83
C ASP A 40 -4.55 8.52 7.89
N VAL A 41 -4.09 9.34 8.84
CA VAL A 41 -4.95 10.08 9.76
C VAL A 41 -5.18 11.46 9.17
N VAL A 42 -6.44 11.81 8.93
CA VAL A 42 -6.82 13.12 8.40
C VAL A 42 -7.76 13.83 9.36
N LEU A 43 -7.53 15.13 9.55
CA LEU A 43 -8.41 16.05 10.27
C LEU A 43 -9.28 16.79 9.26
N ILE A 44 -10.60 16.68 9.38
CA ILE A 44 -11.54 17.42 8.50
C ILE A 44 -11.57 18.88 8.93
N THR A 45 -11.52 19.79 7.96
CA THR A 45 -11.62 21.25 8.15
C THR A 45 -12.78 21.81 7.31
N GLU A 46 -13.10 23.10 7.46
CA GLU A 46 -14.19 23.74 6.69
C GLU A 46 -13.93 23.74 5.18
N GLU A 47 -12.65 23.78 4.76
CA GLU A 47 -12.24 23.87 3.35
C GLU A 47 -11.71 22.54 2.80
N GLY A 48 -11.61 21.48 3.61
CA GLY A 48 -11.08 20.18 3.17
C GLY A 48 -10.57 19.30 4.31
N CYS A 49 -9.30 18.88 4.26
CA CYS A 49 -8.66 18.11 5.31
C CYS A 49 -7.15 18.40 5.44
N GLU A 50 -6.62 18.24 6.66
CA GLU A 50 -5.19 18.20 6.96
C GLU A 50 -4.75 16.74 7.16
N ASN A 51 -3.64 16.35 6.53
CA ASN A 51 -3.05 15.02 6.74
C ASN A 51 -2.05 15.07 7.89
N LEU A 52 -2.33 14.34 8.96
CA LEU A 52 -1.52 14.30 10.19
C LEU A 52 -0.46 13.19 10.16
N THR A 53 -0.43 12.35 9.11
CA THR A 53 0.56 11.28 8.98
C THR A 53 1.89 11.81 8.47
N GLY A 54 2.95 11.67 9.27
CA GLY A 54 4.32 12.05 8.91
C GLY A 54 5.14 10.97 8.18
N CYS A 55 4.52 9.86 7.76
CA CYS A 55 5.21 8.75 7.11
C CYS A 55 5.44 9.02 5.62
N VAL A 56 6.61 8.62 5.12
CA VAL A 56 6.96 8.65 3.69
C VAL A 56 6.18 7.60 2.92
N LYS A 57 5.87 7.88 1.65
CA LYS A 57 5.02 7.02 0.80
C LYS A 57 5.55 6.84 -0.60
N GLY A 58 6.45 7.72 -1.07
CA GLY A 58 7.09 7.58 -2.36
C GLY A 58 8.03 6.37 -2.39
N LEU A 59 8.10 5.69 -3.54
CA LEU A 59 8.93 4.50 -3.71
C LEU A 59 10.38 4.75 -3.28
N GLU A 60 11.02 5.79 -3.82
CA GLU A 60 12.41 6.14 -3.51
C GLU A 60 12.60 6.48 -2.02
N GLU A 61 11.65 7.20 -1.42
CA GLU A 61 11.71 7.56 0.00
C GLU A 61 11.64 6.34 0.90
N VAL A 62 10.74 5.41 0.58
CA VAL A 62 10.58 4.13 1.29
C VAL A 62 11.82 3.27 1.12
N GLU A 63 12.39 3.17 -0.09
CA GLU A 63 13.63 2.42 -0.35
C GLU A 63 14.83 3.01 0.40
N ARG A 64 14.96 4.33 0.43
CA ARG A 64 16.00 5.02 1.22
C ARG A 64 15.81 4.80 2.71
N LEU A 65 14.58 4.86 3.21
CA LEU A 65 14.27 4.59 4.61
C LEU A 65 14.62 3.15 4.99
N ALA A 66 14.17 2.17 4.20
CA ALA A 66 14.37 0.75 4.45
C ALA A 66 15.85 0.32 4.35
N SER A 67 16.63 0.98 3.48
CA SER A 67 18.07 0.71 3.33
C SER A 67 18.94 1.42 4.37
N GLY A 68 18.38 2.30 5.21
CA GLY A 68 19.13 3.11 6.17
C GLY A 68 19.85 4.32 5.55
N ALA A 69 19.59 4.62 4.28
CA ALA A 69 20.12 5.80 3.57
C ALA A 69 19.26 7.08 3.77
N TRP A 70 18.34 7.05 4.74
CA TRP A 70 17.52 8.19 5.10
C TRP A 70 18.40 9.28 5.74
N GLY A 71 18.44 10.46 5.13
CA GLY A 71 19.27 11.58 5.60
C GLY A 71 20.77 11.48 5.26
N ALA A 72 21.24 10.37 4.67
CA ALA A 72 22.56 10.29 4.08
C ALA A 72 22.57 11.11 2.77
N GLY A 73 23.21 12.28 2.77
CA GLY A 73 23.23 13.22 1.64
C GLY A 73 22.77 14.65 1.96
N ALA A 74 22.82 15.06 3.23
CA ALA A 74 22.72 16.46 3.63
C ALA A 74 24.13 16.98 4.01
N ASP A 75 25.03 16.95 3.02
CA ASP A 75 26.39 17.50 3.06
C ASP A 75 26.63 18.30 1.77
#